data_AF-X0Y1U5-F1
#
_entry.id   AF-X0Y1U5-F1
#
_cell.length_a   1.000
_cell.length_b   1.000
_cell.length_c   1.000
_cell.angle_alpha   90.00
_cell.angle_beta   90.00
_cell.angle_gamma   90.00
#
_symmetry.space_group_name_H-M   'P 1'
#
loop_
_entity.id
_entity.type
_entity.pdbx_description
1 polymer ?
#
loop_
_entity_poly.entity_id
_entity_poly.type
_entity_poly.pdbx_seq_one_letter_code
_entity_poly.pdbx_strand_id
1 'polypeptide(L)'
;TAFAATQSDENLKTNIKTITDALKKIEQIDGKTFTFIGGPESGGVIAQDVEKVMPDIVGERDGFKTVDYNAIIGLLVNAVKELARKAEQNGKTNT
;
A
#
# COMPACT_ATOMS: atom_id res chain seq x y z
N THR A 1 -19.47 20.75 5.21
CA THR A 1 -18.86 19.63 4.48
C THR A 1 -18.48 18.57 5.49
N ALA A 2 -18.95 17.33 5.33
CA ALA A 2 -18.56 16.25 6.23
C ALA A 2 -17.10 15.87 5.93
N PHE A 3 -16.24 15.94 6.94
CA PHE A 3 -14.88 15.41 6.85
C PHE A 3 -15.01 13.88 6.89
N ALA A 4 -14.85 13.22 5.74
CA ALA A 4 -14.82 11.76 5.66
C ALA A 4 -13.48 11.28 6.23
N ALA A 5 -13.46 10.98 7.52
CA ALA A 5 -12.29 10.44 8.22
C ALA A 5 -12.58 9.04 8.75
N THR A 6 -11.56 8.18 8.67
CA THR A 6 -11.53 6.90 9.36
C THR A 6 -10.90 7.10 10.73
N GLN A 7 -11.41 6.41 11.76
CA GLN A 7 -10.81 6.42 13.08
C GLN A 7 -9.40 5.82 13.01
N SER A 8 -8.40 6.53 13.55
CA SER A 8 -6.99 6.13 13.46
C SER A 8 -6.19 6.39 14.75
N ASP A 9 -6.89 6.66 15.85
CA ASP A 9 -6.30 6.94 17.17
C ASP A 9 -5.50 5.73 17.69
N GLU A 10 -4.38 5.99 18.39
CA GLU A 10 -3.54 4.93 18.96
C GLU A 10 -4.26 4.12 20.04
N ASN A 11 -5.19 4.72 20.79
CA ASN A 11 -5.97 4.05 21.84
C ASN A 11 -6.96 3.03 21.28
N LEU A 12 -7.23 3.06 19.97
CA LEU A 12 -8.09 2.11 19.26
C LEU A 12 -7.28 0.98 18.62
N LYS A 13 -5.96 0.93 18.83
CA LYS A 13 -5.03 0.00 18.18
C LYS A 13 -4.16 -0.70 19.20
N THR A 14 -3.86 -1.97 18.94
CA THR A 14 -2.92 -2.76 19.74
C THR A 14 -1.97 -3.51 18.81
N ASN A 15 -0.87 -4.07 19.36
CA ASN A 15 0.15 -4.79 18.60
C ASN A 15 0.73 -3.97 17.43
N ILE A 16 0.92 -2.66 17.63
CA ILE A 16 1.41 -1.73 16.61
C ILE A 16 2.86 -2.08 16.24
N LYS A 17 3.10 -2.41 14.96
CA LYS A 17 4.41 -2.72 14.41
C LYS A 17 4.68 -1.87 13.17
N THR A 18 5.93 -1.43 13.01
CA THR A 18 6.37 -0.78 11.78
C THR A 18 6.36 -1.77 10.62
N ILE A 19 5.90 -1.34 9.45
CA ILE A 19 6.00 -2.13 8.23
C ILE A 19 7.47 -2.13 7.78
N THR A 20 8.10 -3.29 7.83
CA THR A 20 9.48 -3.50 7.37
C THR A 20 9.53 -4.01 5.94
N ASP A 21 10.70 -3.85 5.31
CA ASP A 21 10.97 -4.20 3.91
C ASP A 21 9.97 -3.54 2.95
N ALA A 22 9.55 -2.32 3.31
CA ALA A 22 8.45 -1.64 2.65
C ALA A 22 8.78 -1.31 1.19
N LEU A 23 10.01 -0.87 0.94
CA LEU A 23 10.49 -0.58 -0.41
C LEU A 23 10.54 -1.85 -1.27
N LYS A 24 11.07 -2.96 -0.72
CA LYS A 24 11.13 -4.26 -1.41
C LYS A 24 9.74 -4.81 -1.73
N LYS A 25 8.77 -4.61 -0.84
CA LYS A 25 7.37 -5.03 -1.06
C LYS A 25 6.70 -4.19 -2.12
N ILE A 26 6.80 -2.85 -2.06
CA ILE A 26 6.14 -2.00 -3.04
C ILE A 26 6.74 -2.15 -4.44
N GLU A 27 8.03 -2.45 -4.56
CA GLU A 27 8.69 -2.76 -5.85
C GLU A 27 8.07 -3.98 -6.57
N GLN A 28 7.33 -4.83 -5.86
CA GLN A 28 6.63 -5.99 -6.43
C GLN A 28 5.16 -5.71 -6.78
N ILE A 29 4.65 -4.51 -6.46
CA ILE A 29 3.26 -4.12 -6.71
C ILE A 29 3.23 -3.03 -7.77
N ASP A 30 2.61 -3.34 -8.90
CA ASP A 30 2.46 -2.39 -10.00
C ASP A 30 1.14 -1.63 -9.94
N GLY A 31 1.22 -0.31 -10.14
CA GLY A 31 0.06 0.47 -10.55
C GLY A 31 -0.37 0.10 -11.97
N LYS A 32 -1.67 -0.14 -12.17
CA LYS A 32 -2.28 -0.47 -13.45
C LYS A 32 -3.40 0.51 -13.78
N THR A 33 -3.58 0.81 -15.05
CA THR A 33 -4.83 1.35 -15.59
C THR A 33 -5.66 0.21 -16.16
N PHE A 34 -6.98 0.32 -16.08
CA PHE A 34 -7.90 -0.71 -16.56
C PHE A 34 -9.29 -0.12 -16.80
N THR A 35 -10.14 -0.86 -17.50
CA THR A 35 -11.55 -0.52 -17.72
C THR A 35 -12.41 -1.56 -17.03
N PHE A 36 -13.37 -1.12 -16.21
CA PHE A 36 -14.33 -2.05 -15.62
C PHE A 36 -15.24 -2.65 -16.71
N ILE A 37 -15.65 -3.90 -16.55
CA ILE A 37 -16.62 -4.53 -17.45
C ILE A 37 -17.93 -3.73 -17.38
N GLY A 38 -18.32 -3.11 -18.50
CA GLY A 38 -19.49 -2.23 -18.57
C GLY A 38 -19.34 -0.91 -17.82
N GLY A 39 -18.12 -0.52 -17.44
CA GLY A 39 -17.83 0.67 -16.64
C GLY A 39 -16.75 1.57 -17.25
N PRO A 40 -16.37 2.64 -16.53
CA PRO A 40 -15.40 3.60 -17.02
C PRO A 40 -13.97 3.05 -16.94
N GLU A 41 -13.06 3.75 -17.63
CA GLU A 41 -11.63 3.65 -17.39
C GLU A 41 -11.30 4.11 -15.97
N SER A 42 -10.31 3.46 -15.37
CA SER A 42 -9.86 3.70 -14.00
C SER A 42 -8.39 3.29 -13.84
N GLY A 43 -7.88 3.44 -12.62
CA GLY A 43 -6.54 3.01 -12.26
C GLY A 43 -6.45 2.60 -10.80
N GLY A 44 -5.47 1.76 -10.49
CA GLY A 44 -5.29 1.18 -9.17
C GLY A 44 -4.34 -0.01 -9.22
N VAL A 45 -4.67 -1.05 -8.47
CA VAL A 45 -3.91 -2.30 -8.40
C VAL A 45 -4.81 -3.50 -8.70
N ILE A 46 -4.19 -4.62 -9.09
CA ILE A 46 -4.88 -5.90 -9.25
C ILE A 46 -4.78 -6.67 -7.94
N ALA A 47 -5.92 -7.04 -7.35
CA ALA A 47 -5.97 -7.67 -6.03
C ALA A 47 -5.16 -8.98 -5.95
N GLN A 48 -5.16 -9.76 -7.03
CA GLN A 48 -4.40 -11.00 -7.15
C GLN A 48 -2.88 -10.79 -7.15
N ASP A 49 -2.40 -9.64 -7.67
CA ASP A 49 -0.99 -9.31 -7.62
C ASP A 49 -0.59 -8.81 -6.23
N VAL A 50 -1.46 -8.00 -5.61
CA VAL A 50 -1.28 -7.58 -4.22
C VAL A 50 -1.24 -8.77 -3.27
N GLU A 51 -2.11 -9.77 -3.45
CA GLU A 51 -2.19 -10.96 -2.60
C GLU A 51 -0.88 -11.75 -2.53
N LYS A 52 -0.11 -11.79 -3.63
CA LYS A 52 1.21 -12.45 -3.67
C LYS A 52 2.24 -11.79 -2.76
N VAL A 53 2.06 -10.50 -2.45
CA VAL A 53 3.02 -9.67 -1.70
C VAL A 53 2.51 -9.35 -0.29
N MET A 54 1.21 -9.09 -0.16
CA MET A 54 0.52 -8.71 1.07
C MET A 54 -0.84 -9.42 1.14
N PRO A 55 -0.88 -10.74 1.43
CA PRO A 55 -2.14 -11.48 1.46
C PRO A 55 -3.12 -10.95 2.52
N ASP A 56 -2.61 -10.45 3.65
CA ASP A 56 -3.42 -10.01 4.79
C ASP A 56 -4.32 -8.80 4.50
N ILE A 57 -4.07 -8.07 3.41
CA ILE A 57 -4.83 -6.87 3.03
C ILE A 57 -5.81 -7.15 1.89
N VAL A 58 -5.88 -8.39 1.43
CA VAL A 58 -6.79 -8.84 0.39
C VAL A 58 -7.93 -9.60 1.04
N GLY A 59 -9.14 -9.10 0.81
CA GLY A 59 -10.39 -9.74 1.21
C GLY A 59 -11.15 -10.30 0.02
N GLU A 60 -12.32 -10.85 0.29
CA GLU A 60 -13.25 -11.33 -0.74
C GLU A 60 -14.67 -10.82 -0.43
N ARG A 61 -15.37 -10.38 -1.48
CA ARG A 61 -16.77 -9.98 -1.42
C ARG A 61 -17.47 -10.39 -2.72
N ASP A 62 -18.60 -11.08 -2.58
CA ASP A 62 -19.43 -11.52 -3.72
C ASP A 62 -18.64 -12.32 -4.78
N GLY A 63 -17.66 -13.11 -4.35
CA GLY A 63 -16.78 -13.89 -5.24
C GLY A 63 -15.66 -13.10 -5.92
N PHE A 64 -15.51 -11.81 -5.60
CA PHE A 64 -14.44 -10.95 -6.13
C PHE A 64 -13.47 -10.56 -5.02
N LYS A 65 -12.17 -10.54 -5.35
CA LYS A 65 -11.14 -10.07 -4.43
C LYS A 65 -11.22 -8.55 -4.25
N THR A 66 -11.05 -8.10 -3.01
CA THR A 66 -11.04 -6.69 -2.61
C THR A 66 -9.71 -6.35 -1.94
N VAL A 67 -9.28 -5.09 -1.98
CA VAL A 67 -8.01 -4.65 -1.38
C VAL A 67 -8.28 -3.55 -0.35
N ASP A 68 -7.64 -3.64 0.83
CA ASP A 68 -7.57 -2.53 1.77
C ASP A 68 -6.50 -1.51 1.32
N TYR A 69 -6.97 -0.45 0.64
CA TYR A 69 -6.11 0.63 0.17
C TYR A 69 -5.44 1.41 1.32
N ASN A 70 -5.99 1.42 2.54
CA ASN A 70 -5.33 2.09 3.66
C ASN A 70 -4.03 1.38 4.04
N ALA A 71 -4.01 0.06 3.95
CA ALA A 71 -2.80 -0.71 4.21
C ALA A 71 -1.72 -0.49 3.13
N ILE A 72 -2.11 -0.32 1.87
CA ILE A 72 -1.18 0.11 0.79
C ILE A 72 -0.60 1.49 1.09
N ILE A 73 -1.42 2.45 1.53
CA ILE A 73 -0.94 3.78 1.92
C ILE A 73 0.08 3.68 3.06
N GLY A 74 -0.17 2.85 4.07
CA GLY A 74 0.78 2.58 5.15
C GLY A 74 2.11 1.99 4.65
N LEU A 75 2.05 1.08 3.67
CA LEU A 75 3.25 0.54 3.01
C LEU A 75 4.03 1.65 2.29
N LEU A 76 3.35 2.46 1.47
CA LEU A 76 3.94 3.55 0.71
C LEU A 76 4.69 4.55 1.60
N VAL A 77 4.11 4.93 2.75
CA VAL A 77 4.76 5.81 3.73
C VAL A 77 6.12 5.26 4.16
N ASN A 78 6.20 3.97 4.48
CA ASN A 78 7.46 3.36 4.92
C ASN A 78 8.42 3.13 3.75
N ALA A 79 7.92 2.83 2.55
CA ALA A 79 8.74 2.69 1.36
C ALA A 79 9.45 3.99 1.00
N VAL A 80 8.75 5.13 1.05
CA VAL A 80 9.35 6.46 0.82
C VAL A 80 10.41 6.78 1.88
N LYS A 81 10.14 6.47 3.17
CA LYS A 81 11.13 6.64 4.25
C LYS A 81 12.37 5.76 4.07
N GLU A 82 12.20 4.52 3.59
CA GLU A 82 13.31 3.62 3.26
C GLU A 82 14.12 4.14 2.07
N LEU A 83 13.44 4.59 1.02
CA LEU A 83 14.07 5.17 -0.16
C LEU A 83 14.88 6.43 0.17
N ALA A 84 14.32 7.35 0.97
CA ALA A 84 15.01 8.56 1.40
C ALA A 84 16.31 8.23 2.18
N ARG A 85 16.25 7.28 3.12
CA ARG A 85 17.42 6.82 3.86
C ARG A 85 18.49 6.23 2.95
N LYS A 86 18.11 5.42 1.96
CA LYS A 86 19.05 4.87 0.96
C LYS A 86 19.70 5.98 0.12
N ALA A 87 18.92 6.98 -0.30
CA ALA A 87 19.45 8.10 -1.08
C ALA A 87 20.47 8.94 -0.28
N GLU A 88 20.20 9.21 0.99
CA GLU A 88 21.15 9.90 1.89
C GLU A 88 22.44 9.11 2.11
N GLN A 89 22.34 7.78 2.27
CA GLN A 89 23.51 6.90 2.42
C GLN A 89 24.39 6.92 1.16
N ASN A 90 23.77 6.81 -0.02
CA ASN A 90 24.48 6.84 -1.29
C ASN A 90 25.18 8.19 -1.54
N GLY A 91 24.61 9.30 -1.05
CA GLY A 91 25.25 10.62 -1.09
C GLY A 91 26.50 10.70 -0.21
N LYS A 92 26.49 10.05 0.95
CA LYS A 92 27.63 10.03 1.89
C LYS A 92 28.77 9.11 1.48
N THR A 93 28.51 8.05 0.72
CA THR A 93 29.55 7.14 0.22
C THR A 93 30.30 7.66 -1.01
N ASN A 94 29.77 8.69 -1.67
CA ASN A 94 30.38 9.34 -2.84
C ASN A 94 31.17 10.63 -2.49
N THR A 95 31.42 10.87 -1.19
CA THR A 95 32.27 11.97 -0.67
C THR A 95 33.36 11.38 0.21
#